data_AF-A0A2G9LWR1-F1
#
_entry.id   AF-A0A2G9LWR1-F1
#
_cell.length_a   1.000
_cell.length_b   1.000
_cell.length_c   1.000
_cell.angle_alpha   90.00
_cell.angle_beta   90.00
_cell.angle_gamma   90.00
#
_symmetry.space_group_name_H-M   'P 1'
#
loop_
_entity.id
_entity.type
_entity.pdbx_description
1 polymer ?
#
loop_
_entity_poly.entity_id
_entity_poly.type
_entity_poly.pdbx_seq_one_letter_code
_entity_poly.pdbx_strand_id
1 'polypeptide(L)' 'TWSPVLKRMIALATIDAGHAKPGTRVEVEHTVDAVRYRVGARVAQPPFYNPPQKTAPIIGDPPPAPPQ' A
#
# COMPACT_ATOMS: atom_id res chain seq x y z
N THR A 1 -7.41 0.55 8.30
CA THR A 1 -6.80 1.28 9.43
C THR A 1 -6.12 2.55 8.94
N TRP A 2 -5.86 3.51 9.81
CA TRP A 2 -5.16 4.75 9.47
C TRP A 2 -3.64 4.59 9.62
N SER A 3 -2.88 5.02 8.61
CA SER A 3 -1.42 5.14 8.69
C SER A 3 -1.03 6.59 9.01
N PRO A 4 -0.45 6.88 10.19
CA PRO A 4 -0.03 8.24 10.55
C PRO A 4 1.16 8.72 9.70
N VAL A 5 2.05 7.81 9.29
CA VAL A 5 3.21 8.11 8.45
C VAL A 5 2.78 8.52 7.05
N LEU A 6 1.85 7.76 6.45
CA LEU A 6 1.38 8.03 5.09
C LEU A 6 0.28 9.09 5.04
N LYS A 7 -0.36 9.38 6.18
CA LYS A 7 -1.58 10.18 6.30
C LYS A 7 -2.70 9.68 5.38
N ARG A 8 -2.90 8.35 5.36
CA ARG A 8 -3.86 7.68 4.49
C ARG A 8 -4.54 6.51 5.20
N MET A 9 -5.78 6.24 4.82
CA MET A 9 -6.44 4.96 5.12
C MET A 9 -5.83 3.85 4.26
N ILE A 10 -5.43 2.75 4.91
CA ILE A 10 -4.91 1.54 4.25
C ILE A 10 -5.68 0.31 4.74
N ALA A 11 -5.86 -0.65 3.84
CA ALA A 11 -6.52 -1.92 4.13
C ALA A 11 -5.92 -3.02 3.26
N LEU A 12 -5.96 -4.25 3.76
CA LEU A 12 -5.82 -5.45 2.94
C LEU A 12 -7.23 -5.86 2.51
N ALA A 13 -7.36 -6.24 1.25
CA ALA A 13 -8.63 -6.65 0.67
C ALA A 13 -8.39 -7.75 -0.36
N THR A 14 -9.35 -8.66 -0.48
CA THR A 14 -9.46 -9.59 -1.60
C THR A 14 -10.45 -8.98 -2.59
N ILE A 15 -10.04 -8.87 -3.84
CA ILE A 15 -10.87 -8.34 -4.93
C ILE A 15 -10.79 -9.28 -6.12
N ASP A 16 -11.75 -9.15 -7.03
CA ASP A 16 -11.73 -9.87 -8.30
C ASP A 16 -10.44 -9.57 -9.09
N ALA A 17 -9.91 -10.58 -9.78
CA ALA A 17 -8.63 -10.50 -10.49
C ALA A 17 -8.62 -9.41 -11.57
N GLY A 18 -9.76 -9.14 -12.21
CA GLY A 18 -9.89 -8.06 -13.20
C GLY A 18 -9.64 -6.67 -12.64
N HIS A 19 -9.72 -6.51 -11.31
CA HIS A 19 -9.54 -5.24 -10.61
C HIS A 19 -8.20 -5.16 -9.86
N ALA A 20 -7.37 -6.21 -9.89
CA ALA A 20 -6.14 -6.31 -9.11
C ALA A 20 -4.98 -5.42 -9.59
N LYS A 21 -5.12 -4.77 -10.76
CA LYS A 21 -4.06 -3.92 -11.31
C LYS A 21 -3.79 -2.71 -10.38
N PRO A 22 -2.53 -2.40 -10.04
CA PRO A 22 -2.20 -1.20 -9.29
C PRO A 22 -2.76 0.07 -9.94
N GLY A 23 -3.27 0.99 -9.12
CA GLY A 23 -3.93 2.22 -9.55
C GLY A 23 -5.42 2.06 -9.86
N THR A 24 -5.94 0.84 -9.98
CA THR A 24 -7.37 0.59 -10.21
C THR A 24 -8.20 1.20 -9.09
N ARG A 25 -9.22 1.97 -9.47
CA ARG A 25 -10.17 2.56 -8.51
C ARG A 25 -11.20 1.51 -8.12
N VAL A 26 -11.40 1.36 -6.81
CA VAL A 26 -12.43 0.51 -6.22
C VAL A 26 -13.23 1.33 -5.22
N GLU A 27 -14.42 0.87 -4.85
CA GLU A 27 -15.18 1.44 -3.74
C GLU A 27 -15.16 0.48 -2.55
N VAL A 28 -15.11 1.03 -1.35
CA VAL A 28 -15.13 0.29 -0.10
C VAL A 28 -16.21 0.87 0.79
N GLU A 29 -16.99 0.02 1.43
CA GLU A 29 -17.90 0.45 2.49
C GLU A 29 -17.10 0.73 3.76
N HIS A 30 -17.17 1.96 4.26
CA HIS A 30 -16.57 2.37 5.51
C HIS A 30 -17.64 2.90 6.45
N THR A 31 -17.71 2.36 7.67
CA THR A 31 -18.68 2.78 8.67
C THR A 31 -18.03 3.77 9.63
N VAL A 32 -18.65 4.93 9.81
CA VAL A 32 -18.25 5.97 10.78
C VAL A 32 -19.48 6.33 11.60
N ASP A 33 -19.39 6.28 12.92
CA ASP A 33 -20.49 6.57 13.85
C ASP A 33 -21.81 5.84 13.49
N ALA A 34 -21.70 4.54 13.20
CA ALA A 34 -22.80 3.67 12.74
C ALA A 34 -23.43 4.04 11.38
N VAL A 35 -22.88 5.01 10.65
CA VAL A 35 -23.32 5.39 9.30
C VAL A 35 -22.39 4.78 8.26
N ARG A 36 -22.97 4.12 7.25
CA ARG A 36 -22.25 3.48 6.13
C ARG A 36 -21.97 4.49 5.02
N TYR A 37 -20.71 4.60 4.62
CA TYR A 37 -20.25 5.41 3.51
C TYR A 37 -19.59 4.54 2.45
N ARG A 38 -19.81 4.85 1.17
CA ARG A 38 -18.98 4.31 0.09
C ARG A 38 -17.87 5.30 -0.19
N VAL A 39 -16.64 4.86 0.00
CA VAL A 39 -15.44 5.68 -0.22
C VAL A 39 -14.61 5.09 -1.34
N GLY A 40 -14.03 5.96 -2.16
CA GLY A 40 -13.10 5.54 -3.21
C GLY A 40 -11.75 5.13 -2.62
N ALA A 41 -11.22 4.01 -3.10
CA ALA A 41 -9.86 3.55 -2.82
C ALA A 41 -9.13 3.22 -4.13
N ARG A 42 -7.80 3.05 -4.04
CA ARG A 42 -6.96 2.61 -5.17
C ARG A 42 -6.13 1.41 -4.75
N VAL A 43 -6.02 0.43 -5.64
CA VAL A 43 -5.10 -0.70 -5.46
C VAL A 43 -3.67 -0.17 -5.45
N ALA A 44 -2.90 -0.44 -4.39
CA ALA A 44 -1.52 0.00 -4.26
C ALA A 44 -0.55 -1.11 -4.70
N GLN A 45 0.57 -0.73 -5.31
CA GLN A 45 1.67 -1.65 -5.58
C GLN A 45 2.45 -1.93 -4.28
N PRO A 46 2.62 -3.19 -3.86
CA PRO A 46 3.52 -3.53 -2.77
C PRO A 46 5.00 -3.48 -3.21
N PRO A 47 5.93 -3.08 -2.33
CA PRO A 47 5.68 -2.46 -1.03
C PRO A 47 5.20 -1.00 -1.21
N PHE A 48 4.07 -0.65 -0.57
CA PHE A 48 3.49 0.70 -0.69
C PHE A 48 4.18 1.73 0.23
N TYR A 49 5.13 1.31 1.07
CA TYR A 49 5.98 2.16 1.91
C TYR A 49 7.35 1.49 2.08
N ASN A 50 8.42 2.14 1.63
CA ASN A 50 9.77 1.60 1.67
C ASN A 50 10.78 2.63 2.22
N PRO A 51 10.89 2.81 3.55
CA PRO A 51 11.84 3.75 4.14
C PRO A 51 13.27 3.21 4.08
N PRO A 52 14.28 4.08 3.97
CA PRO A 52 15.67 3.69 3.82
C PRO A 52 16.17 2.79 4.97
N GLN A 53 15.78 3.05 6.23
CA GLN A 53 16.18 2.20 7.36
C GLN A 53 15.67 0.75 7.31
N LYS A 54 14.75 0.39 6.40
CA LYS A 54 14.26 -0.98 6.20
C LYS A 54 14.92 -1.70 5.02
N THR A 55 15.54 -0.96 4.11
CA THR A 55 16.17 -1.50 2.89
C THR A 55 17.67 -1.21 2.85
N ALA A 56 18.17 -0.40 3.78
CA ALA A 56 19.57 -0.06 3.86
C ALA A 56 20.38 -1.37 4.01
N PRO A 57 21.43 -1.55 3.19
CA PRO A 57 22.37 -2.63 3.40
C PRO A 57 22.95 -2.49 4.81
N ILE A 58 23.09 -3.61 5.51
CA ILE A 58 23.81 -3.63 6.77
C ILE A 58 25.23 -3.15 6.46
N ILE A 59 25.77 -2.26 7.30
CA ILE A 59 27.15 -1.77 7.16
C ILE A 59 28.07 -2.99 7.05
N GLY A 60 28.65 -3.22 5.85
CA GLY A 60 29.48 -4.39 5.52
C GLY A 60 29.04 -5.21 4.31
N ASP A 61 27.83 -5.01 3.76
CA ASP A 61 27.36 -5.73 2.57
C ASP A 61 28.06 -5.17 1.29
N PRO A 62 28.65 -6.01 0.43
CA PRO A 62 29.23 -5.54 -0.83
C PRO A 62 28.17 -4.83 -1.70
N PRO A 63 28.55 -3.78 -2.44
CA PRO A 63 27.61 -3.06 -3.30
C PRO A 63 26.96 -4.02 -4.31
N PRO A 64 25.65 -3.87 -4.60
CA PRO A 64 24.97 -4.71 -5.57
C PRO A 64 25.66 -4.61 -6.93
N ALA A 65 25.89 -5.75 -7.57
CA ALA A 65 26.52 -5.80 -8.89
C ALA A 65 25.71 -4.96 -9.89
N PRO A 66 26.38 -4.21 -10.80
CA PRO A 66 25.68 -3.42 -11.79
C PRO A 66 24.78 -4.31 -12.66
N PRO A 67 23.59 -3.82 -13.07
CA PRO A 67 22.75 -4.54 -14.01
C PRO A 67 23.50 -4.72 -15.33
N GLN A 68 23.51 -5.95 -15.84
CA GLN A 68 24.03 -6.26 -17.19
C GLN A 68 23.14 -5.67 -18.26
#